data_AF-A0A937US59-F1
#
_entry.id   AF-A0A937US59-F1
#
_cell.length_a   1.000
_cell.length_b   1.000
_cell.length_c   1.000
_cell.angle_alpha   90.00
_cell.angle_beta   90.00
_cell.angle_gamma   90.00
#
_symmetry.space_group_name_H-M   'P 1'
#
loop_
_entity.id
_entity.type
_entity.pdbx_description
1 polymer ?
#
loop_
_entity_poly.entity_id
_entity_poly.type
_entity_poly.pdbx_seq_one_letter_code
_entity_poly.pdbx_strand_id
1 'polypeptide(L)'
;SPGLIAIYATESYWWAARPFWALLLGGVFERHPRLRYAIAENGAWWVPDILARMDSKWEGDHPTRKFGPSTFRDGMTMRPSAYYQRNVWLASSVMGDVEVGRRHEIGVDRLMWGHDYPHPEGTWPNTREWLRERFGAVPEADARRILGLNAVDLYGFDTVKLAPVVERIGLSPEEIHGEVAV
;
A
#
# COMPACT_ATOMS: atom_id res chain seq x y z
N SER A 1 -31.60 7.50 5.45
CA SER A 1 -32.04 6.65 4.33
C SER A 1 -31.35 5.30 4.44
N PRO A 2 -32.05 4.16 4.22
CA PRO A 2 -31.38 2.87 4.07
C PRO A 2 -30.22 2.94 3.08
N GLY A 3 -29.12 2.26 3.39
CA GLY A 3 -27.97 2.10 2.48
C GLY A 3 -26.93 3.22 2.49
N LEU A 4 -27.20 4.41 3.03
CA LEU A 4 -26.24 5.53 3.00
C LEU A 4 -24.89 5.17 3.62
N ILE A 5 -24.89 4.59 4.82
CA ILE A 5 -23.66 4.19 5.51
C ILE A 5 -22.96 3.03 4.79
N ALA A 6 -23.71 2.07 4.25
CA ALA A 6 -23.13 0.95 3.51
C ALA A 6 -22.47 1.40 2.20
N ILE A 7 -23.11 2.33 1.47
CA ILE A 7 -22.55 2.96 0.27
C ILE A 7 -21.28 3.72 0.63
N TYR A 8 -21.35 4.59 1.65
CA TYR A 8 -20.19 5.34 2.13
C TYR A 8 -19.02 4.42 2.50
N ALA A 9 -19.27 3.38 3.29
CA ALA A 9 -18.24 2.43 3.71
C ALA A 9 -17.65 1.64 2.54
N THR A 10 -18.47 1.31 1.54
CA THR A 10 -18.00 0.61 0.32
C THR A 10 -17.18 1.53 -0.58
N GLU A 11 -17.50 2.83 -0.61
CA GLU A 11 -16.85 3.83 -1.46
C GLU A 11 -15.70 4.57 -0.75
N SER A 12 -15.44 4.32 0.53
CA SER A 12 -14.41 5.00 1.32
C SER A 12 -13.05 5.03 0.60
N TYR A 13 -12.62 3.87 0.08
CA TYR A 13 -11.37 3.74 -0.68
C TYR A 13 -11.33 4.64 -1.92
N TRP A 14 -12.47 4.89 -2.58
CA TRP A 14 -12.54 5.71 -3.78
C TRP A 14 -12.16 7.16 -3.47
N TRP A 15 -12.54 7.66 -2.29
CA TRP A 15 -12.19 9.01 -1.86
C TRP A 15 -10.69 9.20 -1.62
N ALA A 16 -9.98 8.14 -1.22
CA ALA A 16 -8.51 8.16 -1.13
C ALA A 16 -7.83 7.89 -2.49
N ALA A 17 -8.42 7.02 -3.30
CA ALA A 17 -7.90 6.67 -4.61
C ALA A 17 -7.95 7.88 -5.57
N ARG A 18 -9.02 8.66 -5.55
CA ARG A 18 -9.20 9.78 -6.49
C ARG A 18 -8.09 10.86 -6.39
N PRO A 19 -7.68 11.35 -5.21
CA PRO A 19 -6.49 12.20 -5.07
C PRO A 19 -5.22 11.57 -5.61
N PHE A 20 -4.97 10.29 -5.32
CA PHE A 20 -3.80 9.57 -5.84
C PHE A 20 -3.76 9.61 -7.38
N TRP A 21 -4.88 9.36 -8.04
CA TRP A 21 -4.96 9.38 -9.51
C TRP A 21 -4.74 10.78 -10.07
N ALA A 22 -5.26 11.80 -9.38
CA ALA A 22 -5.07 13.20 -9.77
C ALA A 22 -3.60 13.64 -9.65
N LEU A 23 -2.91 13.24 -8.58
CA LEU A 23 -1.48 13.51 -8.41
C LEU A 23 -0.66 12.82 -9.49
N LEU A 24 -0.99 11.56 -9.76
CA LEU A 24 -0.26 10.73 -10.71
C LEU A 24 -0.48 11.21 -12.16
N LEU A 25 -1.74 11.25 -12.62
CA LEU A 25 -2.08 11.62 -13.99
C LEU A 25 -1.94 13.12 -14.25
N GLY A 26 -1.98 13.95 -13.21
CA GLY A 26 -1.69 15.39 -13.30
C GLY A 26 -0.19 15.70 -13.35
N GLY A 27 0.68 14.70 -13.44
CA GLY A 27 2.13 14.86 -13.57
C GLY A 27 2.81 15.47 -12.33
N VAL A 28 2.20 15.39 -11.14
CA VAL A 28 2.79 15.94 -9.92
C VAL A 28 4.10 15.24 -9.59
N PHE A 29 4.13 13.91 -9.70
CA PHE A 29 5.35 13.14 -9.46
C PHE A 29 6.42 13.33 -10.54
N GLU A 30 6.06 13.76 -11.75
CA GLU A 30 7.03 14.20 -12.77
C GLU A 30 7.71 15.50 -12.33
N ARG A 31 6.92 16.50 -11.94
CA ARG A 31 7.45 17.82 -11.50
C ARG A 31 8.18 17.76 -10.16
N HIS A 32 7.80 16.80 -9.31
CA HIS A 32 8.35 16.64 -7.95
C HIS A 32 8.84 15.19 -7.75
N PRO A 33 9.93 14.78 -8.39
CA PRO A 33 10.38 13.37 -8.39
C PRO A 33 10.78 12.87 -6.99
N ARG A 34 11.08 13.76 -6.04
CA ARG A 34 11.42 13.42 -4.65
C ARG A 34 10.23 13.46 -3.70
N LEU A 35 9.03 13.82 -4.16
CA LEU A 35 7.83 13.81 -3.33
C LEU A 35 7.51 12.36 -2.93
N ARG A 36 7.37 12.12 -1.64
CA ARG A 36 6.91 10.85 -1.07
C ARG A 36 5.46 11.02 -0.66
N TYR A 37 4.59 10.12 -1.12
CA TYR A 37 3.17 10.15 -0.85
C TYR A 37 2.73 8.83 -0.21
N ALA A 38 2.04 8.88 0.92
CA ALA A 38 1.53 7.71 1.61
C ALA A 38 0.01 7.77 1.69
N ILE A 39 -0.66 6.68 1.32
CA ILE A 39 -2.11 6.51 1.48
C ILE A 39 -2.31 5.62 2.71
N ALA A 40 -2.99 6.14 3.73
CA ALA A 40 -3.28 5.40 4.97
C ALA A 40 -4.74 4.94 5.01
N GLU A 41 -4.99 3.77 5.62
CA GLU A 41 -6.33 3.33 6.06
C GLU A 41 -7.37 3.11 4.92
N ASN A 42 -6.92 2.95 3.67
CA ASN A 42 -7.82 2.82 2.51
C ASN A 42 -7.58 1.54 1.69
N GLY A 43 -6.95 0.56 2.32
CA GLY A 43 -6.51 -0.66 1.66
C GLY A 43 -5.50 -0.41 0.53
N ALA A 44 -5.13 -1.50 -0.12
CA ALA A 44 -4.18 -1.58 -1.22
C ALA A 44 -4.64 -2.54 -2.34
N TRP A 45 -5.67 -3.36 -2.09
CA TRP A 45 -6.15 -4.39 -3.02
C TRP A 45 -6.55 -3.86 -4.40
N TRP A 46 -6.99 -2.60 -4.49
CA TRP A 46 -7.46 -1.94 -5.72
C TRP A 46 -6.33 -1.38 -6.60
N VAL A 47 -5.14 -1.19 -6.02
CA VAL A 47 -4.04 -0.46 -6.67
C VAL A 47 -3.53 -1.13 -7.93
N PRO A 48 -3.28 -2.45 -7.98
CA PRO A 48 -2.75 -3.08 -9.20
C PRO A 48 -3.70 -2.93 -10.38
N ASP A 49 -5.00 -3.05 -10.15
CA ASP A 49 -6.02 -3.01 -11.20
C ASP A 49 -6.15 -1.62 -11.83
N ILE A 50 -6.09 -0.57 -11.00
CA ILE A 50 -6.13 0.80 -11.52
C ILE A 50 -4.82 1.18 -12.23
N LEU A 51 -3.67 0.75 -11.71
CA LEU A 51 -2.37 0.99 -12.36
C LEU A 51 -2.30 0.31 -13.71
N ALA A 52 -2.74 -0.95 -13.83
CA ALA A 52 -2.80 -1.66 -15.11
C ALA A 52 -3.67 -0.92 -16.14
N ARG A 53 -4.81 -0.37 -15.70
CA ARG A 53 -5.68 0.46 -16.56
C ARG A 53 -5.03 1.78 -16.96
N MET A 54 -4.31 2.43 -16.06
CA MET A 54 -3.60 3.68 -16.35
C MET A 54 -2.43 3.45 -17.31
N ASP A 55 -1.65 2.39 -17.09
CA ASP A 55 -0.54 1.99 -17.95
C ASP A 55 -1.02 1.65 -19.36
N SER A 56 -2.08 0.84 -19.49
CA SER A 56 -2.70 0.53 -20.80
C SER A 56 -3.13 1.79 -21.55
N LYS A 57 -3.70 2.78 -20.84
CA LYS A 57 -4.07 4.08 -21.45
C LYS A 57 -2.85 4.89 -21.86
N TRP A 58 -1.79 4.89 -21.04
CA TRP A 58 -0.54 5.57 -21.34
C TRP A 58 0.16 4.94 -22.55
N GLU A 59 0.19 3.61 -22.64
CA GLU A 59 0.78 2.87 -23.77
C GLU A 59 0.08 3.20 -25.08
N GLY A 60 -1.24 3.32 -25.04
CA GLY A 60 -2.09 3.69 -26.16
C GLY A 60 -2.60 2.45 -26.91
N ASP A 61 -3.92 2.34 -27.01
CA ASP A 61 -4.64 1.27 -27.70
C ASP A 61 -5.90 1.79 -28.42
N HIS A 62 -6.70 0.89 -29.01
CA HIS A 62 -7.95 1.25 -29.69
C HIS A 62 -8.92 2.07 -28.81
N PRO A 63 -9.22 1.69 -27.54
CA PRO A 63 -10.00 2.50 -26.61
C PRO A 63 -9.54 3.96 -26.43
N THR A 64 -8.24 4.23 -26.53
CA THR A 64 -7.69 5.59 -26.33
C THR A 64 -7.70 6.48 -27.57
N ARG A 65 -7.88 5.93 -28.78
CA ARG A 65 -7.76 6.67 -30.06
C ARG A 65 -8.60 7.95 -30.13
N LYS A 66 -9.81 7.92 -29.56
CA LYS A 66 -10.73 9.08 -29.57
C LYS A 66 -10.19 10.29 -28.80
N PHE A 67 -9.21 10.10 -27.93
CA PHE A 67 -8.60 11.15 -27.13
C PHE A 67 -7.33 11.73 -27.78
N GLY A 68 -6.88 11.19 -28.93
CA GLY A 68 -5.61 11.59 -29.55
C GLY A 68 -4.41 10.75 -29.08
N PRO A 69 -3.30 10.79 -29.83
CA PRO A 69 -2.18 9.86 -29.65
C PRO A 69 -1.33 10.11 -28.40
N SER A 70 -1.38 11.31 -27.81
CA SER A 70 -0.46 11.73 -26.74
C SER A 70 -1.15 12.11 -25.44
N THR A 71 -2.49 12.15 -25.38
CA THR A 71 -3.24 12.72 -24.25
C THR A 71 -2.93 12.05 -22.91
N PHE A 72 -2.67 10.74 -22.91
CA PHE A 72 -2.31 10.00 -21.68
C PHE A 72 -0.81 10.04 -21.35
N ARG A 73 0.02 10.62 -22.22
CA ARG A 73 1.46 10.82 -22.03
C ARG A 73 1.84 12.28 -21.78
N ASP A 74 0.88 13.20 -21.92
CA ASP A 74 1.16 14.61 -21.81
C ASP A 74 1.68 14.96 -20.40
N GLY A 75 2.84 15.62 -20.35
CA GLY A 75 3.52 15.93 -19.09
C GLY A 75 4.03 14.72 -18.29
N MET A 76 4.14 13.53 -18.90
CA MET A 76 4.60 12.29 -18.23
C MET A 76 5.63 11.54 -19.09
N THR A 77 6.85 11.37 -18.58
CA THR A 77 7.94 10.63 -19.25
C THR A 77 7.96 9.14 -18.94
N MET A 78 7.34 8.72 -17.83
CA MET A 78 7.26 7.33 -17.39
C MET A 78 5.83 6.80 -17.41
N ARG A 79 5.67 5.48 -17.34
CA ARG A 79 4.36 4.86 -17.10
C ARG A 79 3.82 5.23 -15.70
N PRO A 80 2.50 5.35 -15.53
CA PRO A 80 1.85 5.48 -14.23
C PRO A 80 2.39 4.56 -13.14
N SER A 81 2.51 3.25 -13.40
CA SER A 81 3.06 2.28 -12.45
C SER A 81 4.48 2.60 -12.02
N ALA A 82 5.30 3.18 -12.90
CA ALA A 82 6.67 3.52 -12.59
C ALA A 82 6.78 4.79 -11.70
N TYR A 83 5.84 5.74 -11.84
CA TYR A 83 5.71 6.84 -10.87
C TYR A 83 5.22 6.34 -9.52
N TYR A 84 4.22 5.45 -9.50
CA TYR A 84 3.78 4.78 -8.27
C TYR A 84 4.96 4.10 -7.56
N GLN A 85 5.73 3.29 -8.29
CA GLN A 85 6.88 2.60 -7.75
C GLN A 85 7.98 3.54 -7.26
N ARG A 86 8.07 4.78 -7.74
CA ARG A 86 9.06 5.75 -7.25
C ARG A 86 8.57 6.57 -6.05
N ASN A 87 7.29 6.89 -6.00
CA ASN A 87 6.78 8.00 -5.20
C ASN A 87 5.73 7.63 -4.15
N VAL A 88 5.13 6.43 -4.21
CA VAL A 88 3.90 6.13 -3.46
C VAL A 88 4.05 4.92 -2.54
N TRP A 89 3.56 5.04 -1.31
CA TRP A 89 3.46 3.96 -0.33
C TRP A 89 2.03 3.81 0.16
N LEU A 90 1.68 2.60 0.59
CA LEU A 90 0.33 2.24 1.05
C LEU A 90 0.41 1.75 2.49
N ALA A 91 0.01 2.59 3.44
CA ALA A 91 -0.23 2.22 4.83
C ALA A 91 -1.60 1.55 4.96
N SER A 92 -1.64 0.26 4.63
CA SER A 92 -2.86 -0.53 4.68
C SER A 92 -3.14 -0.96 6.12
N SER A 93 -4.13 -0.32 6.74
CA SER A 93 -4.63 -0.71 8.05
C SER A 93 -5.33 -2.07 7.96
N VAL A 94 -5.11 -2.94 8.94
CA VAL A 94 -5.87 -4.20 9.12
C VAL A 94 -5.86 -5.08 7.85
N MET A 95 -4.68 -5.24 7.23
CA MET A 95 -4.54 -5.96 5.95
C MET A 95 -5.20 -7.34 5.98
N GLY A 96 -6.04 -7.59 4.97
CA GLY A 96 -6.73 -8.87 4.77
C GLY A 96 -6.04 -9.80 3.77
N ASP A 97 -6.59 -11.01 3.58
CA ASP A 97 -5.99 -12.06 2.75
C ASP A 97 -5.82 -11.65 1.28
N VAL A 98 -6.73 -10.85 0.75
CA VAL A 98 -6.65 -10.37 -0.65
C VAL A 98 -5.39 -9.52 -0.84
N GLU A 99 -5.09 -8.62 0.10
CA GLU A 99 -3.94 -7.72 0.00
C GLU A 99 -2.64 -8.46 0.24
N VAL A 100 -2.62 -9.33 1.26
CA VAL A 100 -1.48 -10.18 1.56
C VAL A 100 -1.17 -11.13 0.38
N GLY A 101 -2.21 -11.70 -0.24
CA GLY A 101 -2.09 -12.56 -1.41
C GLY A 101 -1.57 -11.82 -2.65
N ARG A 102 -2.02 -10.58 -2.86
CA ARG A 102 -1.60 -9.71 -3.98
C ARG A 102 -0.35 -8.86 -3.69
N ARG A 103 0.34 -9.07 -2.57
CA ARG A 103 1.46 -8.22 -2.12
C ARG A 103 2.53 -7.96 -3.18
N HIS A 104 2.81 -8.94 -4.06
CA HIS A 104 3.78 -8.79 -5.14
C HIS A 104 3.27 -7.95 -6.31
N GLU A 105 1.97 -8.02 -6.62
CA GLU A 105 1.33 -7.14 -7.62
C GLU A 105 1.26 -5.69 -7.11
N ILE A 106 1.01 -5.52 -5.81
CA ILE A 106 0.98 -4.21 -5.16
C ILE A 106 2.39 -3.63 -5.03
N GLY A 107 3.38 -4.49 -4.80
CA GLY A 107 4.75 -4.12 -4.46
C GLY A 107 5.00 -4.31 -2.97
N VAL A 108 5.74 -5.37 -2.63
CA VAL A 108 6.11 -5.69 -1.23
C VAL A 108 6.85 -4.53 -0.58
N ASP A 109 7.64 -3.77 -1.35
CA ASP A 109 8.42 -2.61 -0.89
C ASP A 109 7.60 -1.30 -0.82
N ARG A 110 6.32 -1.33 -1.22
CA ARG A 110 5.40 -0.18 -1.20
C ARG A 110 4.30 -0.33 -0.15
N LEU A 111 4.12 -1.54 0.38
CA LEU A 111 3.17 -1.85 1.44
C LEU A 111 3.73 -1.54 2.83
N MET A 112 2.92 -0.94 3.69
CA MET A 112 3.17 -0.77 5.12
C MET A 112 1.92 -1.19 5.86
N TRP A 113 2.07 -2.00 6.90
CA TRP A 113 0.94 -2.41 7.72
C TRP A 113 0.69 -1.43 8.86
N GLY A 114 -0.57 -1.19 9.18
CA GLY A 114 -1.02 -0.43 10.35
C GLY A 114 -2.09 -1.20 11.14
N HIS A 115 -2.11 -1.02 12.46
CA HIS A 115 -3.07 -1.69 13.35
C HIS A 115 -4.33 -0.87 13.65
N ASP A 116 -4.33 0.40 13.25
CA ASP A 116 -5.45 1.34 13.34
C ASP A 116 -5.97 1.66 14.75
N TYR A 117 -5.08 1.69 15.74
CA TYR A 117 -5.50 2.05 17.10
C TYR A 117 -5.86 3.54 17.22
N PRO A 118 -6.92 3.90 17.99
CA PRO A 118 -7.78 3.03 18.82
C PRO A 118 -9.10 2.64 18.14
N HIS A 119 -9.16 2.62 16.81
CA HIS A 119 -10.41 2.40 16.10
C HIS A 119 -11.00 1.01 16.39
N PRO A 120 -12.35 0.89 16.49
CA PRO A 120 -13.03 -0.38 16.72
C PRO A 120 -12.75 -1.46 15.66
N GLU A 121 -12.49 -1.05 14.43
CA GLU A 121 -12.11 -1.91 13.29
C GLU A 121 -10.63 -2.34 13.32
N GLY A 122 -9.82 -1.70 14.15
CA GLY A 122 -8.40 -2.00 14.34
C GLY A 122 -8.16 -3.38 14.96
N THR A 123 -6.89 -3.76 15.09
CA THR A 123 -6.53 -5.11 15.57
C THR A 123 -6.26 -5.20 17.07
N TRP A 124 -6.18 -4.07 17.78
CA TRP A 124 -5.94 -4.08 19.23
C TRP A 124 -7.19 -4.59 19.98
N PRO A 125 -7.06 -5.41 21.04
CA PRO A 125 -5.83 -5.88 21.70
C PRO A 125 -5.22 -7.16 21.10
N ASN A 126 -5.84 -7.76 20.08
CA ASN A 126 -5.48 -9.07 19.52
C ASN A 126 -4.50 -8.98 18.34
N THR A 127 -3.71 -7.90 18.26
CA THR A 127 -2.81 -7.62 17.14
C THR A 127 -1.85 -8.77 16.83
N ARG A 128 -1.30 -9.43 17.86
CA ARG A 128 -0.35 -10.53 17.66
C ARG A 128 -1.00 -11.75 16.99
N GLU A 129 -2.23 -12.07 17.38
CA GLU A 129 -3.01 -13.16 16.78
C GLU A 129 -3.35 -12.84 15.32
N TRP A 130 -3.85 -11.62 15.06
CA TRP A 130 -4.15 -11.16 13.70
C TRP A 130 -2.93 -11.28 12.77
N LEU A 131 -1.75 -10.85 13.24
CA LEU A 131 -0.53 -10.93 12.44
C LEU A 131 -0.11 -12.37 12.17
N ARG A 132 -0.26 -13.29 13.14
CA ARG A 132 0.01 -14.72 12.91
C ARG A 132 -0.94 -15.31 11.86
N GLU A 133 -2.23 -15.00 11.95
CA GLU A 133 -3.23 -15.50 10.99
C GLU A 133 -2.98 -14.98 9.57
N ARG A 134 -2.65 -13.70 9.41
CA ARG A 134 -2.48 -13.06 8.10
C ARG A 134 -1.09 -13.24 7.49
N PHE A 135 -0.05 -13.19 8.32
CA PHE A 135 1.34 -13.20 7.85
C PHE A 135 2.09 -14.50 8.14
N GLY A 136 1.49 -15.47 8.86
CA GLY A 136 2.18 -16.72 9.20
C GLY A 136 2.71 -17.50 7.99
N ALA A 137 1.98 -17.49 6.87
CA ALA A 137 2.38 -18.11 5.60
C ALA A 137 3.17 -17.18 4.66
N VAL A 138 3.35 -15.91 5.02
CA VAL A 138 4.14 -14.95 4.22
C VAL A 138 5.62 -15.20 4.51
N PRO A 139 6.51 -15.25 3.51
CA PRO A 139 7.95 -15.38 3.77
C PRO A 139 8.45 -14.27 4.72
N GLU A 140 9.29 -14.63 5.68
CA GLU A 140 9.79 -13.70 6.72
C GLU A 140 10.35 -12.40 6.12
N ALA A 141 11.06 -12.48 5.00
CA ALA A 141 11.62 -11.33 4.31
C ALA A 141 10.54 -10.32 3.86
N ASP A 142 9.43 -10.81 3.30
CA ASP A 142 8.29 -9.99 2.89
C ASP A 142 7.56 -9.43 4.12
N ALA A 143 7.34 -10.26 5.14
CA ALA A 143 6.69 -9.85 6.38
C ALA A 143 7.48 -8.73 7.07
N ARG A 144 8.81 -8.84 7.18
CA ARG A 144 9.66 -7.77 7.73
C ARG A 144 9.55 -6.47 6.94
N ARG A 145 9.49 -6.54 5.61
CA ARG A 145 9.29 -5.37 4.74
C ARG A 145 7.98 -4.67 5.06
N ILE A 146 6.88 -5.41 5.01
CA ILE A 146 5.52 -4.87 5.16
C ILE A 146 5.24 -4.41 6.59
N LEU A 147 5.68 -5.16 7.60
CA LEU A 147 5.36 -4.90 9.01
C LEU A 147 6.27 -3.84 9.66
N GLY A 148 7.35 -3.40 9.01
CA GLY A 148 8.20 -2.36 9.61
C GLY A 148 9.24 -1.71 8.70
N LEU A 149 10.00 -2.49 7.92
CA LEU A 149 11.18 -1.92 7.23
C LEU A 149 10.82 -0.89 6.15
N ASN A 150 9.67 -1.03 5.48
CA ASN A 150 9.24 -0.02 4.51
C ASN A 150 8.91 1.32 5.18
N ALA A 151 8.36 1.29 6.41
CA ALA A 151 8.12 2.50 7.19
C ALA A 151 9.45 3.13 7.65
N VAL A 152 10.44 2.31 8.03
CA VAL A 152 11.80 2.78 8.34
C VAL A 152 12.39 3.53 7.15
N ASP A 153 12.34 2.94 5.95
CA ASP A 153 12.91 3.52 4.73
C ASP A 153 12.17 4.82 4.31
N LEU A 154 10.83 4.82 4.42
CA LEU A 154 9.99 5.95 4.04
C LEU A 154 10.15 7.15 4.98
N TYR A 155 10.13 6.91 6.29
CA TYR A 155 10.17 7.97 7.30
C TYR A 155 11.60 8.30 7.77
N GLY A 156 12.60 7.52 7.36
CA GLY A 156 14.00 7.72 7.73
C GLY A 156 14.26 7.45 9.20
N PHE A 157 13.62 6.41 9.77
CA PHE A 157 13.80 6.09 11.17
C PHE A 157 15.20 5.54 11.46
N ASP A 158 15.75 5.97 12.59
CA ASP A 158 17.03 5.49 13.10
C ASP A 158 16.82 4.15 13.82
N THR A 159 17.21 3.06 13.16
CA THR A 159 17.03 1.70 13.68
C THR A 159 17.86 1.42 14.93
N VAL A 160 18.99 2.11 15.12
CA VAL A 160 19.82 1.97 16.33
C VAL A 160 19.07 2.56 17.53
N LYS A 161 18.41 3.69 17.35
CA LYS A 161 17.56 4.29 18.41
C LYS A 161 16.27 3.52 18.66
N LEU A 162 15.74 2.84 17.64
CA LEU A 162 14.54 2.01 17.80
C LEU A 162 14.83 0.65 18.45
N ALA A 163 16.06 0.15 18.40
CA ALA A 163 16.41 -1.19 18.90
C ALA A 163 15.92 -1.46 20.34
N PRO A 164 16.11 -0.57 21.34
CA PRO A 164 15.60 -0.82 22.69
C PRO A 164 14.07 -0.91 22.78
N VAL A 165 13.35 -0.19 21.90
CA VAL A 165 11.89 -0.26 21.83
C VAL A 165 11.46 -1.58 21.19
N VAL A 166 12.12 -1.98 20.11
CA VAL A 166 11.88 -3.26 19.43
C VAL A 166 12.17 -4.44 20.35
N GLU A 167 13.24 -4.41 21.14
CA GLU A 167 13.53 -5.44 22.14
C GLU A 167 12.43 -5.55 23.21
N ARG A 168 11.83 -4.42 23.59
CA ARG A 168 10.81 -4.38 24.64
C ARG A 168 9.42 -4.81 24.16
N ILE A 169 9.01 -4.37 22.96
CA ILE A 169 7.61 -4.51 22.49
C ILE A 169 7.48 -5.04 21.06
N GLY A 170 8.59 -5.26 20.36
CA GLY A 170 8.59 -5.76 19.00
C GLY A 170 7.97 -7.16 18.88
N LEU A 171 7.76 -7.54 17.63
CA LEU A 171 7.34 -8.89 17.25
C LEU A 171 8.55 -9.65 16.75
N SER A 172 8.76 -10.85 17.27
CA SER A 172 9.78 -11.75 16.72
C SER A 172 9.23 -12.52 15.50
N PRO A 173 10.09 -12.99 14.58
CA PRO A 173 9.67 -13.88 13.50
C PRO A 173 8.94 -15.13 13.99
N GLU A 174 9.40 -15.72 15.10
CA GLU A 174 8.81 -16.92 15.70
C GLU A 174 7.38 -16.66 16.19
N GLU A 175 7.08 -15.45 16.69
CA GLU A 175 5.73 -15.09 17.10
C GLU A 175 4.73 -15.08 15.92
N ILE A 176 5.21 -14.79 14.71
CA ILE A 176 4.40 -14.71 13.49
C ILE A 176 4.36 -16.06 12.76
N HIS A 177 5.49 -16.73 12.59
CA HIS A 177 5.62 -17.92 11.76
C HIS A 177 5.56 -19.25 12.54
N GLY A 178 5.59 -19.18 13.88
CA GLY A 178 5.74 -20.35 14.75
C GLY A 178 7.20 -20.79 14.88
N GLU A 179 7.45 -21.80 15.70
CA GLU A 179 8.77 -22.44 15.78
C GLU A 179 9.06 -23.17 14.47
N VAL A 180 10.21 -22.89 13.85
CA VAL A 180 10.73 -23.72 12.77
C VAL A 180 11.11 -25.05 13.38
N ALA A 181 10.36 -26.11 13.07
CA ALA A 181 10.77 -27.46 13.44
C ALA A 181 12.16 -27.74 12.84
N VAL A 182 13.17 -27.87 13.70
CA VAL A 182 14.55 -28.22 13.35
C VAL A 182 14.62 -29.68 12.91
#